data_AF-A0A3D0YYH8-F1
#
_entry.id   AF-A0A3D0YYH8-F1
#
_cell.length_a   1.000
_cell.length_b   1.000
_cell.length_c   1.000
_cell.angle_alpha   90.00
_cell.angle_beta   90.00
_cell.angle_gamma   90.00
#
_symmetry.space_group_name_H-M   'P 1'
#
loop_
_entity.id
_entity.type
_entity.pdbx_description
1 polymer ?
#
loop_
_entity_poly.entity_id
_entity_poly.type
_entity_poly.pdbx_seq_one_letter_code
_entity_poly.pdbx_strand_id
1 'polypeptide(L)' 'SRPVRTWKIKSLSELVGAFKTTSSKSIHQMGLENFRWHRSFYDHIIRDEESLGNIRQYIRNNPIKWALDRNNQDNFDY' A
#
# COMPACT_ATOMS: atom_id res chain seq x y z
N SER A 1 32.18 29.31 3.20
CA SER A 1 31.36 28.68 2.15
C SER A 1 29.97 28.36 2.66
N ARG A 2 28.91 28.64 1.88
CA ARG A 2 27.52 28.25 2.24
C ARG A 2 27.31 26.76 1.94
N PRO A 3 26.63 25.98 2.81
CA PRO A 3 26.39 24.57 2.54
C PRO A 3 25.43 24.41 1.36
N VAL A 4 25.79 23.54 0.41
CA VAL A 4 24.93 23.14 -0.69
C VAL A 4 23.77 22.36 -0.09
N ARG A 5 22.53 22.84 -0.27
CA ARG A 5 21.34 22.07 0.08
C ARG A 5 21.27 20.85 -0.85
N THR A 6 21.55 19.68 -0.31
CA THR A 6 21.29 18.42 -1.00
C THR A 6 19.88 17.97 -0.62
N TRP A 7 19.00 17.81 -1.61
CA TRP A 7 17.71 17.18 -1.37
C TRP A 7 17.94 15.70 -1.09
N LYS A 8 17.67 15.28 0.14
CA LYS A 8 17.67 13.86 0.48
C LYS A 8 16.46 13.21 -0.18
N ILE A 9 16.71 12.46 -1.26
CA ILE A 9 15.68 11.64 -1.90
C ILE A 9 15.29 10.54 -0.91
N LYS A 10 14.00 10.46 -0.58
CA LYS A 10 13.46 9.40 0.26
C LYS A 10 13.26 8.13 -0.56
N SER A 11 13.54 6.99 0.05
CA SER A 11 13.21 5.69 -0.51
C SER A 11 11.69 5.49 -0.61
N LEU A 12 11.26 4.57 -1.47
CA LEU A 12 9.86 4.17 -1.56
C LEU A 12 9.32 3.66 -0.21
N SER A 13 10.13 2.88 0.52
CA SER A 13 9.79 2.38 1.86
C SER A 13 9.54 3.50 2.87
N GLU A 14 10.34 4.57 2.85
CA GLU A 14 10.13 5.73 3.73
C GLU A 14 8.83 6.48 3.38
N LEU A 15 8.50 6.61 2.10
CA LEU A 15 7.26 7.25 1.66
C LEU A 15 6.03 6.43 2.05
N VAL A 16 6.05 5.12 1.80
CA VAL A 16 4.96 4.20 2.18
C VAL A 16 4.82 4.13 3.70
N GLY A 17 5.94 4.11 4.44
CA GLY A 17 5.94 4.13 5.90
C GLY A 17 5.29 5.39 6.46
N ALA A 18 5.64 6.57 5.91
CA ALA A 18 5.01 7.84 6.29
C ALA A 18 3.50 7.82 5.98
N PHE A 19 3.11 7.38 4.78
CA PHE A 19 1.71 7.27 4.38
C PHE A 19 0.92 6.37 5.32
N LYS A 20 1.39 5.14 5.59
CA LYS A 20 0.70 4.20 6.49
C LYS A 20 0.58 4.76 7.91
N THR A 21 1.63 5.42 8.41
CA THR A 21 1.63 6.03 9.75
C THR A 21 0.60 7.16 9.85
N THR A 22 0.62 8.11 8.91
CA THR A 22 -0.29 9.26 8.93
C THR A 22 -1.74 8.84 8.74
N SER A 23 -2.00 7.95 7.79
CA SER A 23 -3.36 7.44 7.54
C SER A 23 -3.91 6.62 8.70
N SER A 24 -3.12 5.72 9.32
CA SER A 24 -3.55 4.98 10.50
C SER A 24 -4.00 5.91 11.62
N LYS A 25 -3.21 6.96 11.91
CA LYS A 25 -3.57 7.94 12.93
C LYS A 25 -4.92 8.60 12.65
N SER A 26 -5.16 9.03 11.42
CA SER A 26 -6.44 9.63 11.04
C SER A 26 -7.60 8.64 11.13
N ILE A 27 -7.38 7.38 10.73
CA ILE A 27 -8.40 6.33 10.79
C ILE A 27 -8.77 5.99 12.25
N HIS A 28 -7.77 5.86 13.13
CA HIS A 28 -7.98 5.63 14.56
C HIS A 28 -8.72 6.81 15.19
N GLN A 29 -8.37 8.05 14.84
CA GLN A 29 -9.10 9.25 15.27
C GLN A 29 -10.57 9.30 14.82
N MET A 30 -10.94 8.55 13.76
CA MET A 30 -12.31 8.38 13.30
C MET A 30 -13.06 7.24 14.03
N GLY A 31 -12.45 6.59 15.03
CA GLY A 31 -13.05 5.55 15.86
C GLY A 31 -12.83 4.12 15.36
N LEU A 32 -12.03 3.91 14.30
CA LEU A 32 -11.73 2.59 13.75
C LEU A 32 -10.49 1.96 14.41
N GLU A 33 -10.51 1.78 15.73
CA GLU A 33 -9.35 1.37 16.55
C GLU A 33 -8.70 0.05 16.12
N ASN A 34 -9.49 -0.88 15.57
CA ASN A 34 -9.01 -2.19 15.13
C ASN A 34 -8.38 -2.15 13.72
N PHE A 35 -8.37 -1.00 13.04
CA PHE A 35 -7.77 -0.89 11.71
C PHE A 35 -6.27 -1.19 11.74
N ARG A 36 -5.82 -2.07 10.84
CA ARG A 36 -4.42 -2.42 10.66
C ARG A 36 -4.10 -2.59 9.19
N TRP A 37 -2.98 -2.01 8.77
CA TRP A 37 -2.39 -2.31 7.48
C TRP A 37 -1.89 -3.77 7.43
N HIS A 38 -1.98 -4.39 6.25
CA HIS A 38 -1.22 -5.60 5.97
C HIS A 38 0.28 -5.33 6.15
N ARG A 39 1.02 -6.36 6.61
CA ARG A 39 2.47 -6.29 6.79
C ARG A 39 3.15 -6.11 5.43
N SER A 40 4.20 -5.27 5.37
CA SER A 40 4.91 -4.89 4.13
C SER A 40 4.03 -4.19 3.08
N PHE A 41 4.59 -3.92 1.91
CA PHE A 41 3.88 -3.43 0.72
C PHE A 41 4.40 -4.17 -0.51
N TYR A 42 3.62 -4.16 -1.58
CA TYR A 42 4.03 -4.68 -2.88
C TYR A 42 4.48 -3.50 -3.76
N ASP A 43 5.64 -3.65 -4.38
CA ASP A 43 6.14 -2.72 -5.39
C ASP A 43 6.59 -3.48 -6.65
N HIS A 44 6.38 -2.85 -7.80
CA HIS A 44 6.75 -3.39 -9.10
C HIS A 44 7.00 -2.24 -10.08
N ILE A 45 8.14 -2.28 -10.77
CA ILE A 45 8.49 -1.31 -11.80
C ILE A 45 7.84 -1.75 -13.12
N ILE A 46 6.92 -0.94 -13.64
CA ILE A 46 6.26 -1.16 -14.93
C ILE A 46 7.24 -0.81 -16.05
N ARG A 47 7.51 -1.77 -16.94
CA ARG A 47 8.53 -1.63 -18.00
C ARG A 47 7.96 -1.66 -19.42
N ASP A 48 6.70 -2.04 -19.56
CA ASP A 48 6.03 -2.22 -20.85
C ASP A 48 4.50 -2.03 -20.69
N GLU A 49 3.79 -1.92 -21.80
CA GLU A 49 2.33 -1.71 -21.81
C GLU A 49 1.56 -2.96 -21.35
N GLU A 50 2.12 -4.16 -21.56
CA GLU A 50 1.47 -5.41 -21.15
C GLU A 50 1.37 -5.49 -19.61
N SER A 51 2.49 -5.26 -18.92
CA SER A 51 2.54 -5.19 -17.45
C SER A 51 1.63 -4.10 -16.91
N LEU A 52 1.57 -2.94 -17.57
CA LEU A 52 0.63 -1.86 -17.22
C LEU A 52 -0.83 -2.33 -17.35
N GLY A 53 -1.17 -3.00 -18.45
CA GLY A 53 -2.50 -3.58 -18.70
C GLY A 53 -2.89 -4.59 -17.63
N ASN A 54 -1.98 -5.50 -17.29
CA ASN A 54 -2.18 -6.53 -16.28
C ASN A 54 -2.40 -5.94 -14.88
N ILE A 55 -1.60 -4.95 -14.47
CA ILE A 55 -1.75 -4.27 -13.17
C ILE A 55 -3.07 -3.52 -13.09
N ARG A 56 -3.46 -2.80 -14.15
CA ARG A 56 -4.76 -2.11 -14.22
C ARG A 56 -5.91 -3.11 -14.10
N GLN A 57 -5.81 -4.24 -14.78
CA GLN A 57 -6.83 -5.30 -14.73
C GLN A 57 -6.90 -5.94 -13.34
N TYR A 58 -5.75 -6.16 -12.68
CA TYR A 58 -5.69 -6.62 -11.30
C TYR A 58 -6.41 -5.65 -10.35
N ILE A 59 -6.09 -4.34 -10.41
CA ILE A 59 -6.70 -3.33 -9.54
C ILE A 59 -8.23 -3.30 -9.71
N ARG A 60 -8.73 -3.35 -10.95
CA ARG A 60 -10.17 -3.37 -11.24
C ARG A 60 -10.86 -4.61 -10.70
N ASN A 61 -10.21 -5.77 -10.79
CA ASN A 61 -10.82 -7.05 -10.44
C ASN A 61 -10.65 -7.41 -8.96
N ASN A 62 -9.67 -6.83 -8.25
CA ASN A 62 -9.35 -7.20 -6.88
C ASN A 62 -10.56 -7.09 -5.91
N PRO A 63 -11.42 -6.05 -5.96
CA PRO A 63 -12.60 -5.99 -5.09
C PRO A 63 -13.54 -7.18 -5.26
N ILE A 64 -13.76 -7.62 -6.50
CA ILE A 64 -14.64 -8.76 -6.82
C ILE A 64 -14.00 -10.08 -6.38
N LYS A 65 -12.66 -10.16 -6.44
CA LYS A 65 -11.90 -11.36 -6.08
C LYS A 65 -11.58 -11.45 -4.58
N TRP A 66 -11.83 -10.40 -3.80
CA TRP A 66 -11.43 -10.32 -2.40
C TRP A 66 -11.98 -11.45 -1.53
N ALA A 67 -13.25 -11.82 -1.72
CA ALA A 67 -13.87 -12.92 -0.96
C ALA A 67 -13.14 -14.26 -1.16
N LEU A 68 -12.50 -14.46 -2.31
CA LEU A 68 -11.74 -15.68 -2.65
C LEU A 68 -10.25 -15.55 -2.32
N ASP A 69 -9.81 -14.41 -1.78
CA ASP A 69 -8.39 -14.18 -1.49
C ASP A 69 -7.96 -14.95 -0.24
N ARG A 70 -6.84 -15.65 -0.35
CA ARG A 70 -6.25 -16.43 0.75
C ARG A 70 -5.83 -15.58 1.96
N ASN A 71 -5.65 -14.27 1.76
CA ASN A 71 -5.27 -13.33 2.82
C ASN A 71 -6.49 -12.58 3.37
N ASN A 72 -7.71 -12.90 2.90
CA ASN A 72 -8.91 -12.40 3.53
C ASN A 72 -9.02 -13.03 4.92
N GLN A 73 -8.95 -12.21 5.97
CA GLN A 73 -8.96 -12.70 7.36
C GLN A 73 -10.31 -13.29 7.76
N ASP A 74 -11.37 -13.00 7.00
CA ASP A 74 -12.70 -13.59 7.17
C ASP A 74 -12.79 -15.04 6.64
N ASN A 75 -11.77 -15.54 5.91
CA ASN A 75 -11.73 -16.91 5.40
C ASN A 75 -11.27 -17.97 6.44
N PHE A 76 -11.14 -17.60 7.72
CA PHE A 76 -10.66 -18.50 8.80
C PHE A 76 -11.77 -19.02 9.74
N ASP A 77 -13.05 -18.80 9.42
CA ASP A 77 -14.16 -19.43 10.14
C ASP A 77 -14.46 -20.84 9.59
N TYR A 78 -13.72 -21.84 10.08
CA TYR A 78 -14.09 -23.27 10.02
C TYR A 78 -13.69 -23.99 11.31
#